data_AF-A0A350P2Y6-F1
#
_entry.id   AF-A0A350P2Y6-F1
#
_cell.length_a   1.000
_cell.length_b   1.000
_cell.length_c   1.000
_cell.angle_alpha   90.00
_cell.angle_beta   90.00
_cell.angle_gamma   90.00
#
_symmetry.space_group_name_H-M   'P 1'
#
loop_
_entity.id
_entity.type
_entity.pdbx_description
1 polymer ?
#
loop_
_entity_poly.entity_id
_entity_poly.type
_entity_poly.pdbx_seq_one_letter_code
_entity_poly.pdbx_strand_id
1 'polypeptide(L)'
;MPGFKDAAWLLSLVATYGKTPEELSGFTWNEDDSINIDSKKKPIKPLHPQWAIILQIKERQPSRLKGRWKPLTRQLEMTLKSSQIQLTINHFLAAHEHRRINDKWSKRHAQESDCLVAA
;
A
#
# COMPACT_ATOMS: atom_id res chain seq x y z
N MET A 1 -17.44 -10.61 3.78
CA MET A 1 -17.19 -11.44 2.57
C MET A 1 -15.76 -11.96 2.57
N PRO A 2 -15.55 -13.28 2.46
CA PRO A 2 -14.21 -13.87 2.38
C PRO A 2 -13.60 -13.54 1.00
N GLY A 3 -12.46 -12.85 0.97
CA GLY A 3 -11.74 -12.46 -0.27
C GLY A 3 -11.57 -10.95 -0.47
N PHE A 4 -12.55 -10.13 -0.04
CA PHE A 4 -12.45 -8.67 -0.16
C PHE A 4 -11.30 -8.10 0.68
N LYS A 5 -11.07 -8.65 1.88
CA LYS A 5 -9.99 -8.20 2.77
C LYS A 5 -8.60 -8.41 2.16
N ASP A 6 -8.41 -9.53 1.47
CA ASP A 6 -7.14 -9.88 0.84
C ASP A 6 -6.89 -8.98 -0.39
N ALA A 7 -7.91 -8.77 -1.23
CA ALA A 7 -7.84 -7.84 -2.36
C ALA A 7 -7.62 -6.38 -1.92
N ALA A 8 -8.36 -5.92 -0.90
CA ALA A 8 -8.21 -4.58 -0.32
C ALA A 8 -6.81 -4.39 0.29
N TRP A 9 -6.28 -5.42 0.95
CA TRP A 9 -4.91 -5.40 1.46
C TRP A 9 -3.88 -5.22 0.35
N LEU A 10 -4.01 -5.97 -0.76
CA LEU A 10 -3.11 -5.84 -1.91
C LEU A 10 -3.22 -4.47 -2.58
N LEU A 11 -4.44 -3.94 -2.75
CA LEU A 11 -4.66 -2.58 -3.27
C LEU A 11 -4.06 -1.51 -2.36
N SER A 12 -4.11 -1.70 -1.05
CA SER A 12 -3.48 -0.81 -0.08
C SER A 12 -1.96 -0.83 -0.19
N LEU A 13 -1.38 -2.00 -0.47
CA LEU A 13 0.06 -2.14 -0.71
C LEU A 13 0.47 -1.40 -1.99
N VAL A 14 -0.30 -1.55 -3.06
CA VAL A 14 -0.14 -0.78 -4.32
C VAL A 14 -0.23 0.72 -4.06
N ALA A 15 -1.24 1.18 -3.32
CA ALA A 15 -1.43 2.59 -2.98
C ALA A 15 -0.32 3.14 -2.07
N THR A 16 0.28 2.28 -1.26
CA THR A 16 1.37 2.66 -0.35
C THR A 16 2.69 2.79 -1.10
N TYR A 17 2.94 1.97 -2.11
CA TYR A 17 4.23 1.93 -2.79
C TYR A 17 4.24 2.44 -4.23
N GLY A 18 3.08 2.68 -4.81
CA GLY A 18 2.94 3.12 -6.20
C GLY A 18 3.45 2.08 -7.19
N LYS A 19 3.34 0.80 -6.85
CA LYS A 19 3.89 -0.34 -7.61
C LYS A 19 2.80 -1.32 -7.97
N THR A 20 2.96 -2.00 -9.11
CA THR A 20 1.99 -3.03 -9.51
C THR A 20 2.13 -4.29 -8.65
N PRO A 21 1.10 -5.15 -8.57
CA PRO A 21 1.21 -6.44 -7.89
C PRO A 21 2.36 -7.32 -8.42
N GLU A 22 2.73 -7.21 -9.69
CA GLU A 22 3.84 -7.97 -10.27
C GLU A 22 5.19 -7.48 -9.70
N GLU A 23 5.38 -6.16 -9.61
CA GLU A 23 6.58 -5.54 -9.06
C GLU A 23 6.71 -5.70 -7.54
N LEU A 24 5.57 -5.88 -6.86
CA LEU A 24 5.51 -6.17 -5.44
C LEU A 24 5.68 -7.66 -5.15
N SER A 25 5.73 -8.53 -6.16
CA SER A 25 5.97 -9.95 -5.95
C SER A 25 7.37 -10.22 -5.37
N GLY A 26 7.51 -11.29 -4.59
CA GLY A 26 8.81 -11.70 -4.04
C GLY A 26 9.20 -11.05 -2.70
N PHE A 27 8.42 -10.12 -2.17
CA PHE A 27 8.70 -9.56 -0.85
C PHE A 27 8.67 -10.60 0.27
N THR A 28 9.50 -10.37 1.29
CA THR A 28 9.57 -11.24 2.47
C THR A 28 8.96 -10.54 3.67
N TRP A 29 8.26 -11.33 4.50
CA TRP A 29 7.76 -10.87 5.80
C TRP A 29 8.82 -11.12 6.86
N ASN A 30 9.06 -10.10 7.67
CA ASN A 30 9.88 -10.17 8.86
C ASN A 30 9.00 -10.46 10.09
N GLU A 31 9.64 -10.78 11.21
CA GLU A 31 8.97 -11.11 12.48
C GLU A 31 8.33 -9.88 13.16
N ASP A 32 8.76 -8.68 12.80
CA ASP A 32 8.30 -7.39 13.32
C ASP A 32 7.11 -6.79 12.53
N ASP A 33 6.38 -7.62 11.79
CA ASP A 33 5.31 -7.22 10.87
C ASP A 33 5.75 -6.27 9.74
N SER A 34 7.06 -6.09 9.53
CA SER A 34 7.59 -5.36 8.38
C SER A 34 7.78 -6.26 7.16
N ILE A 35 7.92 -5.64 5.99
CA ILE A 35 8.20 -6.32 4.72
C ILE A 35 9.50 -5.83 4.11
N ASN A 36 10.25 -6.73 3.48
CA ASN A 36 11.36 -6.38 2.60
C ASN A 36 10.90 -6.54 1.16
N ILE A 37 10.96 -5.45 0.40
CA ILE A 37 10.70 -5.44 -1.04
C ILE A 37 12.05 -5.26 -1.72
N ASP A 38 12.39 -6.05 -2.74
CA ASP A 38 13.70 -6.02 -3.41
C ASP A 38 14.12 -4.62 -3.87
N SER A 39 13.15 -3.80 -4.26
CA SER A 39 13.39 -2.40 -4.66
C SER A 39 13.76 -1.44 -3.53
N LYS A 40 13.72 -1.87 -2.26
CA LYS A 40 13.94 -1.05 -1.07
C LYS A 40 15.02 -1.68 -0.19
N LYS A 41 16.01 -0.86 0.18
CA LYS A 41 17.17 -1.28 0.99
C LYS A 41 16.86 -1.58 2.47
N LYS A 42 15.68 -1.20 2.96
CA LYS A 42 15.30 -1.31 4.38
C LYS A 42 13.95 -2.01 4.50
N PRO A 43 13.72 -2.73 5.62
CA PRO A 43 12.40 -3.18 6.01
C PRO A 43 11.44 -1.99 6.14
N ILE A 44 10.21 -2.17 5.70
CA ILE A 44 9.19 -1.12 5.66
C ILE A 44 7.86 -1.67 6.12
N LYS A 45 7.02 -0.81 6.71
CA LYS A 45 5.67 -1.21 7.10
C LYS A 45 4.83 -1.52 5.86
N PRO A 46 4.13 -2.65 5.79
CA PRO A 46 3.40 -3.05 4.59
C PRO A 46 2.35 -2.02 4.17
N LEU A 47 1.69 -1.37 5.13
CA LEU A 47 0.58 -0.46 4.86
C LEU A 47 0.83 0.91 5.48
N HIS A 48 0.39 1.96 4.79
CA HIS A 48 0.23 3.26 5.41
C HIS A 48 -1.03 3.27 6.30
N PRO A 49 -0.99 3.85 7.52
CA PRO A 49 -2.12 3.84 8.45
C PRO A 49 -3.42 4.40 7.84
N GLN A 50 -3.29 5.41 6.98
CA GLN A 50 -4.42 5.99 6.25
C GLN A 50 -5.20 4.95 5.42
N TRP A 51 -4.51 4.02 4.75
CA TRP A 51 -5.15 2.99 3.95
C TRP A 51 -5.80 1.91 4.82
N ALA A 52 -5.19 1.58 5.96
CA ALA A 52 -5.77 0.67 6.93
C ALA A 52 -7.12 1.20 7.45
N ILE A 53 -7.21 2.51 7.71
CA ILE A 53 -8.45 3.18 8.13
C ILE A 53 -9.48 3.22 7.00
N ILE A 54 -9.11 3.72 5.82
CA ILE A 54 -10.03 3.89 4.67
C ILE A 54 -10.64 2.56 4.24
N LEU A 55 -9.83 1.50 4.20
CA LEU A 55 -10.26 0.18 3.72
C LEU A 55 -10.73 -0.72 4.86
N GLN A 56 -10.76 -0.21 6.09
CA GLN A 56 -11.12 -0.94 7.32
C GLN A 56 -10.40 -2.29 7.43
N ILE A 57 -9.17 -2.34 6.95
CA ILE A 57 -8.30 -3.51 7.06
C ILE A 57 -7.42 -3.32 8.29
N LYS A 58 -7.24 -4.41 9.05
CA LYS A 58 -6.21 -4.39 10.10
C LYS A 58 -4.84 -4.33 9.40
N GLU A 59 -3.90 -3.58 9.95
CA GLU A 59 -2.49 -3.58 9.52
C GLU A 59 -1.83 -4.97 9.61
N ARG A 60 -2.55 -5.98 10.12
CA ARG A 60 -2.06 -7.35 10.27
C ARG A 60 -1.82 -8.05 8.94
N GLN A 61 -0.72 -8.80 8.94
CA GLN A 61 -0.35 -9.80 7.95
C GLN A 61 -1.55 -10.70 7.57
N PRO A 62 -1.88 -10.82 6.27
CA PRO A 62 -2.73 -11.91 5.79
C PRO A 62 -2.06 -13.24 6.13
N SER A 63 -2.74 -14.12 6.85
CA SER A 63 -2.17 -15.39 7.31
C SER A 63 -1.64 -16.20 6.11
N ARG A 64 -0.35 -16.57 6.16
CA ARG A 64 0.34 -17.49 5.21
C ARG A 64 0.52 -16.92 3.78
N LEU A 65 1.20 -15.79 3.66
CA LEU A 65 1.40 -15.10 2.38
C LEU A 65 2.33 -15.81 1.37
N LYS A 66 3.35 -16.56 1.86
CA LYS A 66 4.36 -17.23 1.01
C LYS A 66 3.77 -18.18 -0.04
N GLY A 67 2.58 -18.75 0.20
CA GLY A 67 1.85 -19.59 -0.77
C GLY A 67 0.59 -18.95 -1.37
N ARG A 68 0.16 -17.80 -0.84
CA ARG A 68 -1.12 -17.17 -1.21
C ARG A 68 -0.99 -16.03 -2.22
N TRP A 69 0.22 -15.62 -2.60
CA TRP A 69 0.40 -14.51 -3.56
C TRP A 69 -0.32 -14.72 -4.90
N LYS A 70 -0.09 -15.85 -5.57
CA LYS A 70 -0.78 -16.17 -6.83
C LYS A 70 -2.31 -16.27 -6.66
N PRO A 71 -2.84 -16.92 -5.60
CA PRO A 71 -4.26 -16.84 -5.28
C PRO A 71 -4.78 -15.41 -5.02
N LEU A 72 -3.98 -14.55 -4.38
CA LEU A 72 -4.33 -13.16 -4.03
C LEU A 72 -4.45 -12.30 -5.28
N THR A 73 -3.47 -12.36 -6.19
CA THR A 73 -3.52 -11.62 -7.45
C THR A 73 -4.67 -12.10 -8.32
N ARG A 74 -4.89 -13.42 -8.39
CA ARG A 74 -6.05 -13.99 -9.09
C ARG A 74 -7.39 -13.53 -8.49
N GLN A 75 -7.51 -13.47 -7.17
CA GLN A 75 -8.69 -12.92 -6.50
C GLN A 75 -8.89 -11.44 -6.81
N LEU A 76 -7.81 -10.66 -6.82
CA LEU A 76 -7.87 -9.24 -7.18
C LEU A 76 -8.37 -9.09 -8.63
N GLU A 77 -7.80 -9.82 -9.58
CA GLU A 77 -8.25 -9.81 -10.99
C GLU A 77 -9.71 -10.22 -11.14
N MET A 78 -10.14 -11.27 -10.44
CA MET A 78 -11.55 -11.69 -10.46
C MET A 78 -12.48 -10.61 -9.91
N THR A 79 -12.07 -9.93 -8.84
CA THR A 79 -12.88 -8.87 -8.20
C THR A 79 -12.91 -7.59 -9.04
N LEU A 80 -11.83 -7.31 -9.76
CA LEU A 80 -11.77 -6.22 -10.75
C LEU A 80 -12.66 -6.54 -11.96
N LYS A 81 -12.61 -7.78 -12.48
CA LYS A 81 -13.44 -8.23 -13.60
C LYS A 81 -14.93 -8.31 -13.27
N SER A 82 -15.29 -8.59 -12.02
CA SER A 82 -16.68 -8.63 -11.58
C SER A 82 -17.29 -7.23 -11.40
N SER A 83 -16.54 -6.15 -11.62
CA SER A 83 -16.93 -4.75 -11.36
C SER A 83 -17.50 -4.52 -9.95
N GLN A 84 -17.23 -5.42 -9.01
CA GLN A 84 -17.68 -5.28 -7.62
C GLN A 84 -16.94 -4.16 -6.89
N ILE A 85 -15.81 -3.71 -7.43
CA ILE A 85 -15.02 -2.60 -6.91
C ILE A 85 -14.89 -1.57 -8.04
N GLN A 86 -15.43 -0.36 -7.85
CA GLN A 86 -15.25 0.75 -8.81
C GLN A 86 -13.82 1.33 -8.80
N LEU A 87 -13.02 0.98 -7.80
CA LEU A 87 -11.64 1.43 -7.62
C LEU A 87 -10.65 0.46 -8.30
N THR A 88 -10.25 0.79 -9.52
CA THR A 88 -9.15 0.15 -10.27
C THR A 88 -7.76 0.42 -9.67
N ILE A 89 -6.78 -0.44 -9.98
CA ILE A 89 -5.34 -0.26 -9.68
C ILE A 89 -4.86 1.16 -10.02
N ASN A 90 -5.28 1.71 -11.16
CA ASN A 90 -4.93 3.07 -11.59
C ASN A 90 -5.35 4.16 -10.59
N HIS A 91 -6.49 4.02 -9.92
CA HIS A 91 -6.92 4.97 -8.91
C HIS A 91 -6.00 4.96 -7.69
N PHE A 92 -5.52 3.78 -7.30
CA PHE A 92 -4.57 3.64 -6.20
C PHE A 92 -3.16 4.12 -6.57
N LEU A 93 -2.72 3.93 -7.81
CA LEU A 93 -1.50 4.53 -8.33
C LEU A 93 -1.59 6.06 -8.36
N ALA A 94 -2.71 6.62 -8.81
CA ALA A 94 -2.96 8.05 -8.78
C ALA A 94 -2.97 8.60 -7.34
N ALA A 95 -3.60 7.87 -6.41
CA ALA A 95 -3.60 8.23 -5.00
C ALA A 95 -2.19 8.23 -4.37
N HIS A 96 -1.33 7.29 -4.76
CA HIS A 96 0.07 7.31 -4.36
C HIS A 96 0.76 8.60 -4.81
N GLU A 97 0.56 9.04 -6.05
CA GLU A 97 1.17 10.26 -6.55
C GLU A 97 0.62 11.53 -5.91
N HIS A 98 -0.69 11.59 -5.67
CA HIS A 98 -1.26 12.69 -4.89
C HIS A 98 -0.63 12.78 -3.50
N ARG A 99 -0.49 11.65 -2.79
CA ARG A 99 0.17 11.63 -1.49
C ARG A 99 1.63 12.05 -1.58
N ARG A 100 2.37 11.55 -2.57
CA ARG A 100 3.79 11.93 -2.78
C ARG A 100 3.96 13.42 -3.04
N ILE A 101 3.05 14.03 -3.80
CA ILE A 101 3.03 15.48 -4.05
C ILE A 101 2.70 16.22 -2.77
N ASN A 102 1.66 15.79 -2.05
CA ASN A 102 1.23 16.41 -0.80
C ASN A 102 2.31 16.34 0.30
N ASP A 103 3.01 15.21 0.41
CA ASP A 103 4.11 15.02 1.36
C ASP A 103 5.28 15.94 1.03
N LYS A 104 5.59 16.13 -0.25
CA LYS A 104 6.62 17.07 -0.70
C LYS A 104 6.23 18.51 -0.38
N TRP A 105 4.98 18.89 -0.64
CA TRP A 105 4.46 20.23 -0.31
C TRP A 105 4.47 20.48 1.19
N SER A 106 3.97 19.54 1.99
CA SER A 106 3.92 19.64 3.44
C SER A 106 5.32 19.78 4.05
N LYS A 107 6.31 19.02 3.56
CA LYS A 107 7.70 19.13 4.01
C LYS A 107 8.34 20.49 3.69
N ARG A 108 8.02 21.06 2.53
CA ARG A 108 8.51 22.40 2.16
C ARG A 108 7.95 23.47 3.11
N HIS A 109 6.64 23.42 3.39
CA HIS A 109 6.02 24.38 4.30
C HIS A 109 6.41 24.17 5.77
N ALA A 110 6.66 22.93 6.21
CA ALA A 110 7.22 22.68 7.54
C ALA A 110 8.61 23.31 7.68
N GLN A 111 9.47 23.14 6.66
CA GLN A 111 10.82 23.71 6.66
C GLN A 111 10.83 25.25 6.55
N GLU A 112 9.87 25.83 5.84
CA GLU A 112 9.68 27.28 5.73
C GLU A 112 9.15 27.89 7.05
N SER A 113 8.28 27.17 7.76
CA SER A 113 7.76 27.58 9.08
C SER A 113 8.82 27.49 10.18
N ASP A 114 9.63 26.43 10.19
CA ASP A 114 10.74 26.28 11.14
C ASP A 114 11.82 27.36 10.95
N CYS A 115 12.04 27.81 9.71
CA CYS A 115 12.98 28.89 9.41
C CYS A 115 12.48 30.26 9.90
N LEU A 116 11.16 30.50 9.87
CA LEU A 116 10.53 31.73 10.36
C LEU A 116 10.41 31.80 11.90
N VAL A 117 10.40 30.66 12.59
CA VAL A 117 10.38 30.60 14.07
C VAL A 117 11.79 30.67 14.66
N ALA A 118 12.83 30.45 13.85
CA ALA A 118 14.24 30.47 14.26
C ALA A 118 15.00 31.77 13.89
N ALA A 119 14.32 32.79 13.34
CA ALA A 119 14.88 34.08 12.93
C ALA A 119 14.33 35.22 13.79
#